data_AF-R7UJU5-F1
#
_entry.id   AF-R7UJU5-F1
#
_cell.length_a   1.000
_cell.length_b   1.000
_cell.length_c   1.000
_cell.angle_alpha   90.00
_cell.angle_beta   90.00
_cell.angle_gamma   90.00
#
_symmetry.space_group_name_H-M   'P 1'
#
loop_
_entity.id
_entity.type
_entity.pdbx_description
1 polymer ?
#
loop_
_entity_poly.entity_id
_entity_poly.type
_entity_poly.pdbx_seq_one_letter_code
_entity_poly.pdbx_strand_id
1 'polypeptide(L)'
;RNASCAHRSSNASCAHRSSNASCAHRSSNASCAHRSSNASCAHRSSNASCAHRSSNASCAHRSSNASCAHRSSNASCAHRSSNASCAHRSSNASCAHRSTS
;
A
#
# COMPACT_ATOMS: atom_id res chain seq x y z
N ARG A 1 6.14 -7.80 17.61
CA ARG A 1 4.87 -8.48 17.24
C ARG A 1 4.73 -8.43 15.72
N ASN A 2 4.51 -9.57 15.06
CA ASN A 2 4.35 -9.64 13.60
C ASN A 2 2.86 -9.74 13.26
N ALA A 3 2.45 -9.16 12.13
CA ALA A 3 1.12 -9.29 11.58
C ALA A 3 1.22 -9.76 10.13
N SER A 4 0.45 -10.79 9.80
CA SER A 4 0.35 -11.32 8.44
C SER A 4 -1.12 -11.42 8.06
N CYS A 5 -1.50 -10.83 6.93
CA CYS A 5 -2.90 -10.75 6.53
C CYS A 5 -3.09 -11.01 5.03
N ALA A 6 -4.13 -11.76 4.68
CA ALA A 6 -4.54 -11.97 3.31
C ALA A 6 -6.07 -11.85 3.21
N HIS A 7 -6.57 -10.88 2.43
CA HIS A 7 -8.01 -10.68 2.24
C HIS A 7 -8.40 -10.79 0.78
N ARG A 8 -9.49 -11.52 0.53
CA ARG A 8 -10.21 -11.55 -0.75
C ARG A 8 -11.69 -11.29 -0.48
N SER A 9 -12.20 -10.15 -0.92
CA SER A 9 -13.59 -9.73 -0.70
C SER A 9 -13.97 -8.65 -1.70
N SER A 10 -15.26 -8.37 -1.89
CA SER A 10 -15.68 -7.24 -2.74
C SER A 10 -15.24 -5.90 -2.17
N ASN A 11 -15.41 -5.72 -0.86
CA ASN A 11 -14.90 -4.58 -0.10
C ASN A 11 -13.97 -5.07 1.00
N ALA A 12 -12.81 -4.45 1.14
CA ALA A 12 -11.85 -4.74 2.20
C ALA A 12 -11.48 -3.46 2.94
N SER A 13 -11.66 -3.47 4.26
CA SER A 13 -11.21 -2.41 5.17
C SER A 13 -10.26 -3.00 6.19
N CYS A 14 -9.02 -2.51 6.24
CA CYS A 14 -7.98 -3.11 7.07
C CYS A 14 -7.16 -2.07 7.85
N ALA A 15 -6.84 -2.37 9.10
CA ALA A 15 -5.99 -1.54 9.94
C ALA A 15 -5.01 -2.42 10.74
N HIS A 16 -3.72 -2.24 10.53
CA HIS A 16 -2.68 -3.04 11.20
C HIS A 16 -1.67 -2.16 11.94
N ARG A 17 -1.38 -2.55 13.19
CA ARG A 17 -0.28 -2.01 13.99
C ARG A 17 0.60 -3.16 14.48
N SER A 18 1.82 -3.25 13.97
CA SER A 18 2.77 -4.33 14.31
C SER A 18 4.21 -3.86 14.17
N SER A 19 5.18 -4.63 14.64
CA SER A 19 6.61 -4.36 14.38
C SER A 19 6.93 -4.68 12.91
N ASN A 20 6.51 -5.85 12.45
CA ASN A 20 6.58 -6.24 11.03
C ASN A 20 5.17 -6.55 10.52
N ALA A 21 4.85 -6.05 9.33
CA ALA A 21 3.58 -6.30 8.65
C ALA A 21 3.82 -6.89 7.25
N SER A 22 3.14 -7.98 6.93
CA SER A 22 3.06 -8.53 5.57
C SER A 22 1.60 -8.70 5.19
N CYS A 23 1.12 -7.96 4.18
CA CYS A 23 -0.30 -7.93 3.85
C CYS A 23 -0.57 -8.01 2.35
N ALA A 24 -1.58 -8.79 1.98
CA ALA A 24 -2.03 -8.95 0.60
C ALA A 24 -3.56 -8.77 0.51
N HIS A 25 -4.01 -7.81 -0.29
CA HIS A 25 -5.44 -7.54 -0.47
C HIS A 25 -5.85 -7.65 -1.94
N ARG A 26 -6.92 -8.40 -2.19
CA ARG A 26 -7.63 -8.44 -3.47
C ARG A 26 -9.09 -8.08 -3.26
N SER A 27 -9.52 -6.94 -3.80
CA SER A 27 -10.92 -6.50 -3.66
C SER A 27 -11.36 -5.57 -4.78
N SER A 28 -12.64 -5.29 -4.92
CA SER A 28 -13.10 -4.21 -5.83
C SER A 28 -12.76 -2.85 -5.22
N ASN A 29 -13.07 -2.68 -3.92
CA ASN A 29 -12.73 -1.48 -3.15
C ASN A 29 -11.89 -1.85 -1.92
N ALA A 30 -10.70 -1.25 -1.82
CA ALA A 30 -9.79 -1.43 -0.69
C ALA A 30 -9.56 -0.11 0.05
N SER A 31 -9.70 -0.13 1.38
CA SER A 31 -9.26 0.92 2.28
C SER A 31 -8.34 0.34 3.35
N CYS A 32 -7.06 0.73 3.36
CA CYS A 32 -6.08 0.10 4.23
C CYS A 32 -5.14 1.09 4.91
N ALA A 33 -4.89 0.86 6.20
CA ALA A 33 -3.98 1.65 7.02
C ALA A 33 -2.97 0.75 7.74
N HIS A 34 -1.68 0.93 7.48
CA HIS A 34 -0.62 0.14 8.12
C HIS A 34 0.35 1.04 8.87
N ARG A 35 0.60 0.70 10.14
CA ARG A 35 1.66 1.29 10.96
C ARG A 35 2.61 0.20 11.44
N SER A 36 3.85 0.21 10.97
CA SER A 36 4.84 -0.78 11.39
C SER A 36 6.27 -0.27 11.31
N SER A 37 7.25 -0.99 11.87
CA SER A 37 8.67 -0.66 11.62
C SER A 37 9.04 -1.12 10.20
N ASN A 38 8.68 -2.34 9.83
CA ASN A 38 8.84 -2.87 8.48
C ASN A 38 7.49 -3.30 7.89
N ALA A 39 7.15 -2.76 6.73
CA ALA A 39 5.92 -3.07 6.00
C ALA A 39 6.24 -3.67 4.62
N SER A 40 5.59 -4.80 4.30
CA SER A 40 5.46 -5.33 2.94
C SER A 40 3.98 -5.44 2.60
N CYS A 41 3.52 -4.72 1.57
CA CYS A 41 2.09 -4.65 1.24
C CYS A 41 1.86 -4.80 -0.26
N ALA A 42 0.89 -5.65 -0.63
CA ALA A 42 0.44 -5.83 -2.00
C ALA A 42 -1.08 -5.64 -2.10
N HIS A 43 -1.51 -4.65 -2.89
CA HIS A 43 -2.93 -4.37 -3.11
C HIS A 43 -3.29 -4.51 -4.58
N ARG A 44 -4.35 -5.29 -4.85
CA ARG A 44 -5.00 -5.35 -6.15
C ARG A 44 -6.47 -4.98 -5.98
N SER A 45 -6.88 -3.86 -6.57
CA SER A 45 -8.30 -3.47 -6.55
C SER A 45 -8.73 -2.61 -7.71
N SER A 46 -10.03 -2.39 -7.90
CA SER A 46 -10.49 -1.37 -8.86
C SER A 46 -10.25 0.02 -8.29
N ASN A 47 -10.68 0.25 -7.04
CA ASN A 47 -10.38 1.46 -6.28
C ASN A 47 -9.55 1.11 -5.03
N ALA A 48 -8.46 1.84 -4.82
CA ALA A 48 -7.59 1.69 -3.66
C ALA A 48 -7.41 3.01 -2.93
N SER A 49 -7.61 3.01 -1.61
CA SER A 49 -7.15 4.03 -0.68
C SER A 49 -6.20 3.39 0.33
N CYS A 50 -4.94 3.81 0.35
CA CYS A 50 -3.92 3.17 1.19
C CYS A 50 -3.06 4.21 1.92
N ALA A 51 -2.84 3.99 3.22
CA ALA A 51 -1.97 4.81 4.05
C ALA A 51 -0.95 3.92 4.78
N HIS A 52 0.33 4.13 4.50
CA HIS A 52 1.43 3.38 5.13
C HIS A 52 2.33 4.32 5.91
N ARG A 53 2.58 3.99 7.17
CA ARG A 53 3.59 4.63 8.02
C ARG A 53 4.57 3.58 8.52
N SER A 54 5.82 3.62 8.07
CA SER A 54 6.85 2.70 8.56
C SER A 54 8.27 3.24 8.51
N SER A 55 9.22 2.57 9.15
CA SER A 55 10.64 2.91 8.97
C SER A 55 11.09 2.44 7.59
N ASN A 56 10.79 1.17 7.25
CA ASN A 56 11.00 0.60 5.92
C ASN A 56 9.66 0.17 5.31
N ALA A 57 9.40 0.54 4.07
CA ALA A 57 8.21 0.19 3.32
C ALA A 57 8.56 -0.43 1.97
N SER A 58 7.97 -1.58 1.66
CA SER A 58 7.84 -2.12 0.31
C SER A 58 6.37 -2.24 -0.04
N CYS A 59 5.91 -1.52 -1.06
CA CYS A 59 4.49 -1.47 -1.41
C CYS A 59 4.29 -1.65 -2.92
N ALA A 60 3.34 -2.51 -3.29
CA ALA A 60 2.92 -2.73 -4.66
C ALA A 60 1.40 -2.53 -4.78
N HIS A 61 0.98 -1.55 -5.58
CA HIS A 61 -0.43 -1.26 -5.82
C HIS A 61 -0.74 -1.46 -7.30
N ARG A 62 -1.77 -2.26 -7.59
CA ARG A 62 -2.37 -2.39 -8.92
C ARG A 62 -3.85 -2.03 -8.82
N SER A 63 -4.25 -0.90 -9.39
CA SER A 63 -5.65 -0.52 -9.42
C SER A 63 -6.06 0.33 -10.61
N SER A 64 -7.36 0.46 -10.87
CA SER A 64 -7.85 1.42 -11.88
C SER A 64 -7.69 2.85 -11.33
N ASN A 65 -8.19 3.08 -10.11
CA ASN A 65 -8.00 4.32 -9.35
C ASN A 65 -7.22 4.04 -8.06
N ALA A 66 -6.18 4.82 -7.80
CA ALA A 66 -5.38 4.74 -6.57
C ALA A 66 -5.23 6.10 -5.90
N SER A 67 -5.49 6.13 -4.59
CA SER A 67 -5.03 7.19 -3.69
C SER A 67 -4.12 6.56 -2.64
N CYS A 68 -2.84 6.93 -2.62
CA CYS A 68 -1.84 6.30 -1.76
C CYS A 68 -1.00 7.35 -1.03
N ALA A 69 -0.82 7.16 0.27
CA ALA A 69 0.04 8.00 1.10
C ALA A 69 1.07 7.13 1.83
N HIS A 70 2.35 7.36 1.57
CA HIS A 70 3.45 6.65 2.22
C HIS A 70 4.30 7.63 3.01
N ARG A 71 4.52 7.33 4.29
CA ARG A 71 5.48 8.03 5.16
C ARG A 71 6.49 7.03 5.70
N SER A 72 7.74 7.16 5.29
CA SER A 72 8.79 6.23 5.73
C SER A 72 10.19 6.78 5.71
N SER A 73 11.13 6.15 6.40
CA SER A 73 12.55 6.50 6.25
C SER A 73 13.07 5.98 4.92
N ASN A 74 12.84 4.69 4.62
CA ASN A 74 13.14 4.05 3.34
C ASN A 74 11.86 3.51 2.69
N ALA A 75 11.62 3.87 1.43
CA ALA A 75 10.50 3.37 0.64
C ALA A 75 10.95 2.77 -0.69
N SER A 76 10.38 1.60 -1.02
CA SER A 76 10.23 1.13 -2.40
C SER A 76 8.76 0.98 -2.71
N CYS A 77 8.27 1.71 -3.71
CA CYS A 77 6.85 1.72 -4.07
C CYS A 77 6.68 1.51 -5.57
N ALA A 78 5.77 0.61 -5.96
CA ALA A 78 5.40 0.37 -7.34
C ALA A 78 3.88 0.54 -7.49
N HIS A 79 3.46 1.48 -8.34
CA HIS A 79 2.05 1.74 -8.62
C HIS A 79 1.78 1.52 -10.09
N ARG A 80 0.75 0.71 -10.40
CA ARG A 80 0.19 0.58 -11.74
C ARG A 80 -1.28 0.95 -11.70
N SER A 81 -1.64 2.03 -12.38
CA SER A 81 -3.02 2.50 -12.41
C SER A 81 -3.37 3.40 -13.58
N SER A 82 -4.65 3.42 -13.96
CA SER A 82 -5.15 4.37 -14.95
C SER A 82 -5.22 5.79 -14.38
N ASN A 83 -5.67 5.93 -13.12
CA ASN A 83 -5.67 7.20 -12.40
C ASN A 83 -5.01 7.02 -11.02
N ALA A 84 -4.03 7.86 -10.70
CA ALA A 84 -3.31 7.80 -9.44
C ALA A 84 -3.07 9.18 -8.83
N SER A 85 -3.27 9.25 -7.51
CA SER A 85 -2.77 10.32 -6.64
C SER A 85 -1.90 9.66 -5.56
N CYS A 86 -0.59 9.88 -5.63
CA CYS A 86 0.36 9.27 -4.71
C CYS A 86 1.20 10.34 -4.03
N ALA A 87 1.28 10.28 -2.70
CA ALA A 87 2.11 11.15 -1.89
C ALA A 87 3.13 10.30 -1.13
N HIS A 88 4.42 10.56 -1.36
CA HIS A 88 5.52 9.89 -0.69
C HIS A 88 6.33 10.91 0.12
N ARG A 89 6.44 10.68 1.43
CA ARG A 89 7.37 11.41 2.29
C ARG A 89 8.40 10.43 2.82
N SER A 90 9.58 10.42 2.22
CA SER A 90 10.69 9.59 2.65
C SER A 90 12.06 10.24 2.58
N SER A 91 12.98 9.78 3.44
CA SER A 91 14.40 10.18 3.40
C SER A 91 15.12 9.52 2.23
N ASN A 92 14.81 8.25 1.96
CA ASN A 92 15.28 7.52 0.79
C ASN A 92 14.09 6.85 0.09
N ALA A 93 13.94 7.07 -1.21
CA ALA A 93 12.77 6.59 -1.96
C ALA A 93 13.16 6.08 -3.35
N SER A 94 12.57 4.94 -3.71
CA SER A 94 12.49 4.48 -5.08
C SER A 94 11.03 4.23 -5.43
N CYS A 95 10.45 5.11 -6.24
CA CYS A 95 9.05 5.02 -6.65
C CYS A 95 8.94 4.84 -8.16
N ALA A 96 8.16 3.85 -8.58
CA ALA A 96 7.81 3.63 -9.97
C ALA A 96 6.30 3.77 -10.15
N HIS A 97 5.88 4.69 -11.03
CA HIS A 97 4.49 4.86 -11.41
C HIS A 97 4.33 4.51 -12.89
N ARG A 98 3.46 3.55 -13.19
CA ARG A 98 3.05 3.22 -14.55
C ARG A 98 1.58 3.53 -14.73
N SER A 99 1.31 4.52 -15.56
CA SER A 99 -0.03 4.78 -16.07
C SER A 99 -0.39 3.75 -17.14
N THR A 100 -1.61 3.22 -17.07
CA THR A 100 -2.18 2.38 -18.14
C THR A 100 -3.38 3.11 -18.73
N SER A 101 -3.12 3.78 -19.85
CA SER A 101 -4.13 4.38 -20.74
C SER A 101 -4.98 3.32 -21.39
#